data_AF-A0A286DK35-F1
#
_entry.id   AF-A0A286DK35-F1
#
_cell.length_a   1.000
_cell.length_b   1.000
_cell.length_c   1.000
_cell.angle_alpha   90.00
_cell.angle_beta   90.00
_cell.angle_gamma   90.00
#
_symmetry.space_group_name_H-M   'P 1'
#
loop_
_entity.id
_entity.type
_entity.pdbx_description
1 polymer ?
#
loop_
_entity_poly.entity_id
_entity_poly.type
_entity_poly.pdbx_seq_one_letter_code
_entity_poly.pdbx_strand_id
1 'polypeptide(L)'
;MERGKLIADRYELTGRLGRGGMGEVWAARDRVLRREVALKLLDLDGIDHADLRQRFDREAVAAAQIVHPHVAALYDRGVHDDVLFLVMEKVEGQTLAARLQAASPFPLTRAVAVAVGVCAALEAAHRARVIHYDIKPHNVILADDGLVKVIDFGIAGFVQAAFTVARSSQLVPAGTPEFGAPEQFLTERGDERSDLYALGGMLFAMLAGRPPFTGHNSIAVVRRKLDEEAPSLDTVASGLPPEVTALVAELLRRDPDRRPQSAQLVQRRLQAIAASCAAADAPTVLVPPATRPMADVTRRAPQPPAPGSWDRVSTDETPFTPDALLPRRFTNDLGVAFARIAEDTRPSREAGPGDLAEDLARRGCAEVVVGVYAEQPGPHATPENPVCVSVQVFAFPDVATARDAHGHLGDGGGAWRLTIWGARDGGGLVPCPDEVRRSHRWRWTSREHRYLAAALAYRADLTTDSSVGPWLAAAASRAATSAGPRNHHGV
;
A
#
# COMPACT_ATOMS: atom_id res chain seq x y z
N MET A 1 26.41 20.03 19.63
CA MET A 1 26.26 21.42 19.16
C MET A 1 25.79 22.34 20.29
N GLU A 2 25.84 23.67 20.13
CA GLU A 2 25.39 24.64 21.14
C GLU A 2 24.48 25.75 20.56
N ARG A 3 23.69 26.39 21.42
CA ARG A 3 22.81 27.52 21.03
C ARG A 3 23.65 28.67 20.50
N GLY A 4 23.20 29.31 19.41
CA GLY A 4 23.89 30.39 18.72
C GLY A 4 24.87 29.90 17.64
N LYS A 5 25.20 28.60 17.59
CA LYS A 5 26.00 28.05 16.48
C LYS A 5 25.24 28.23 15.17
N LEU A 6 25.98 28.60 14.13
CA LEU A 6 25.46 28.77 12.77
C LEU A 6 25.82 27.55 11.93
N ILE A 7 24.82 26.92 11.31
CA ILE A 7 24.98 25.76 10.43
C ILE A 7 24.84 26.22 8.98
N ALA A 8 25.80 25.82 8.14
CA ALA A 8 25.88 26.20 6.72
C ALA A 8 25.71 27.71 6.48
N ASP A 9 26.29 28.52 7.37
CA ASP A 9 26.22 29.99 7.38
C ASP A 9 24.80 30.61 7.33
N ARG A 10 23.76 29.81 7.60
CA ARG A 10 22.36 30.19 7.40
C ARG A 10 21.45 29.89 8.58
N TYR A 11 21.61 28.72 9.19
CA TYR A 11 20.67 28.23 10.19
C TYR A 11 21.26 28.40 11.59
N GLU A 12 20.73 29.36 12.36
CA GLU A 12 21.21 29.65 13.71
C GLU A 12 20.45 28.80 14.73
N LEU A 13 21.16 27.98 15.51
CA LEU A 13 20.54 27.12 16.51
C LEU A 13 19.97 27.93 17.67
N THR A 14 18.66 27.85 17.93
CA THR A 14 17.99 28.65 18.97
C THR A 14 17.67 27.84 20.23
N GLY A 15 17.50 26.52 20.12
CA GLY A 15 17.29 25.65 21.28
C GLY A 15 17.23 24.17 20.89
N ARG A 16 17.65 23.26 21.76
CA ARG A 16 17.59 21.82 21.46
C ARG A 16 16.17 21.30 21.71
N LEU A 17 15.61 20.63 20.72
CA LEU A 17 14.27 20.00 20.78
C LEU A 17 14.36 18.54 21.25
N GLY A 18 15.44 17.84 20.90
CA GLY A 18 15.64 16.46 21.31
C GLY A 18 17.01 15.90 20.93
N ARG A 19 17.33 14.73 21.50
CA ARG A 19 18.52 13.94 21.16
C ARG A 19 18.11 12.48 21.05
N GLY A 20 18.49 11.83 19.95
CA GLY A 20 18.23 10.42 19.68
C GLY A 20 19.51 9.64 19.39
N GLY A 21 19.38 8.36 19.07
CA GLY A 21 20.52 7.47 18.81
C GLY A 21 21.33 7.78 17.53
N MET A 22 20.81 8.64 16.65
CA MET A 22 21.43 8.97 15.36
C MET A 22 21.75 10.45 15.20
N GLY A 23 21.58 11.25 16.27
CA GLY A 23 21.86 12.69 16.21
C GLY A 23 20.99 13.56 17.11
N GLU A 24 21.00 14.85 16.84
CA GLU A 24 20.29 15.88 17.61
C GLU A 24 19.27 16.63 16.75
N VAL A 25 18.14 17.03 17.34
CA VAL A 25 17.16 17.91 16.71
C VAL A 25 17.12 19.24 17.44
N TRP A 26 17.23 20.32 16.70
CA TRP A 26 17.31 21.69 17.20
C TRP A 26 16.22 22.56 16.57
N ALA A 27 15.62 23.45 17.35
CA ALA A 27 14.98 24.62 16.81
C ALA A 27 16.07 25.54 16.28
N ALA A 28 15.86 26.09 15.09
CA ALA A 28 16.78 27.00 14.45
C ALA A 28 16.03 28.14 13.75
N ARG A 29 16.73 29.25 13.54
CA ARG A 29 16.26 30.36 12.74
C ARG A 29 16.95 30.33 11.38
N ASP A 30 16.17 30.21 10.32
CA ASP A 30 16.66 30.47 8.96
C ASP A 30 16.88 31.97 8.80
N ARG A 31 18.14 32.43 8.78
CA ARG A 31 18.48 33.86 8.73
C ARG A 31 18.13 34.51 7.39
N VAL A 32 18.06 33.72 6.32
CA VAL A 32 17.75 34.20 4.97
C VAL A 32 16.24 34.37 4.80
N LEU A 33 15.47 33.30 5.07
CA LEU A 33 14.01 33.34 4.93
C LEU A 33 13.30 33.90 6.18
N ARG A 34 14.04 34.18 7.25
CA ARG A 34 13.56 34.76 8.52
C ARG A 34 12.41 33.98 9.18
N ARG A 35 12.47 32.65 9.12
CA ARG A 35 11.48 31.74 9.74
C ARG A 35 12.13 30.79 10.74
N GLU A 36 11.33 30.27 11.65
CA GLU A 36 11.74 29.16 12.51
C GLU A 36 11.64 27.82 11.77
N VAL A 37 12.60 26.94 12.02
CA VAL A 37 12.71 25.61 11.42
C VAL A 37 13.19 24.61 12.47
N ALA A 38 12.92 23.34 12.25
CA ALA A 38 13.57 22.27 12.98
C ALA A 38 14.76 21.76 12.16
N LEU A 39 15.90 21.57 12.81
CA LEU A 39 17.16 21.16 12.21
C LEU A 39 17.59 19.83 12.82
N LYS A 40 17.55 18.76 12.03
CA LYS A 40 18.02 17.44 12.45
C LYS A 40 19.44 17.26 11.96
N LEU A 41 20.36 17.07 12.90
CA LEU A 41 21.78 16.90 12.69
C LEU A 41 22.13 15.43 12.91
N LEU A 42 22.71 14.78 11.92
CA LEU A 42 23.08 13.38 11.93
C LEU A 42 24.60 13.28 11.95
N ASP A 43 25.13 12.71 13.02
CA ASP A 43 26.57 12.53 13.22
C ASP A 43 27.03 11.24 12.51
N LEU A 44 28.12 11.32 11.74
CA LEU A 44 28.64 10.24 10.91
C LEU A 44 29.90 9.58 11.49
N ASP A 45 30.27 9.91 12.74
CA ASP A 45 31.48 9.43 13.43
C ASP A 45 31.99 8.05 12.95
N GLY A 46 33.10 8.09 12.19
CA GLY A 46 33.88 6.90 11.80
C GLY A 46 33.43 6.14 10.55
N ILE A 47 32.43 6.61 9.80
CA ILE A 47 31.90 5.90 8.62
C ILE A 47 32.27 6.63 7.32
N ASP A 48 33.34 6.20 6.65
CA ASP A 48 33.74 6.73 5.34
C ASP A 48 33.00 6.04 4.20
N HIS A 49 31.86 6.58 3.73
CA HIS A 49 31.24 6.10 2.50
C HIS A 49 30.56 7.23 1.72
N ALA A 50 31.14 7.63 0.58
CA ALA A 50 30.47 8.44 -0.44
C ALA A 50 29.06 7.92 -0.81
N ASP A 51 28.86 6.60 -0.70
CA ASP A 51 27.58 5.93 -0.93
C ASP A 51 26.49 6.35 0.07
N LEU A 52 26.84 6.67 1.32
CA LEU A 52 25.88 7.12 2.32
C LEU A 52 25.43 8.55 2.03
N ARG A 53 26.36 9.46 1.72
CA ARG A 53 25.99 10.81 1.28
C ARG A 53 25.09 10.78 0.05
N GLN A 54 25.41 9.94 -0.94
CA GLN A 54 24.60 9.82 -2.15
C GLN A 54 23.20 9.22 -1.88
N ARG A 55 23.06 8.30 -0.91
CA ARG A 55 21.76 7.75 -0.51
C ARG A 55 20.94 8.76 0.29
N PHE A 56 21.56 9.44 1.25
CA PHE A 56 20.96 10.54 1.99
C PHE A 56 20.40 11.61 1.05
N ASP A 57 21.19 12.00 0.05
CA ASP A 57 20.79 12.96 -0.98
C ASP A 57 19.55 12.51 -1.76
N ARG A 58 19.53 11.24 -2.20
CA ARG A 58 18.40 10.68 -2.96
C ARG A 58 17.13 10.59 -2.11
N GLU A 59 17.26 10.10 -0.88
CA GLU A 59 16.14 9.91 0.03
C GLU A 59 15.54 11.23 0.50
N ALA A 60 16.38 12.21 0.83
CA ALA A 60 15.91 13.55 1.19
C ALA A 60 15.24 14.26 0.00
N VAL A 61 15.71 14.07 -1.24
CA VAL A 61 15.02 14.61 -2.43
C VAL A 61 13.64 13.96 -2.61
N ALA A 62 13.52 12.65 -2.42
CA ALA A 62 12.24 11.96 -2.51
C ALA A 62 11.27 12.43 -1.41
N ALA A 63 11.75 12.57 -0.17
CA ALA A 63 10.95 13.08 0.95
C ALA A 63 10.49 14.53 0.74
N ALA A 64 11.32 15.39 0.13
CA ALA A 64 10.97 16.78 -0.17
C ALA A 64 9.84 16.93 -1.21
N GLN A 65 9.54 15.89 -1.99
CA GLN A 65 8.42 15.91 -2.94
C GLN A 65 7.06 15.71 -2.27
N ILE A 66 7.03 15.30 -1.00
CA ILE A 66 5.80 15.03 -0.27
C ILE A 66 5.26 16.35 0.27
N VAL A 67 4.24 16.89 -0.41
CA VAL A 67 3.51 18.08 0.03
C VAL A 67 2.13 17.68 0.51
N HIS A 68 1.91 17.71 1.83
CA HIS A 68 0.64 17.31 2.42
C HIS A 68 0.44 17.91 3.82
N PRO A 69 -0.78 18.34 4.23
CA PRO A 69 -1.02 18.95 5.53
C PRO A 69 -0.61 18.09 6.74
N HIS A 70 -0.76 16.77 6.62
CA HIS A 70 -0.42 15.81 7.66
C HIS A 70 1.06 15.35 7.64
N VAL A 71 1.89 15.94 6.78
CA VAL A 71 3.33 15.65 6.67
C VAL A 71 4.10 16.92 7.02
N ALA A 72 5.08 16.82 7.91
CA ALA A 72 5.98 17.93 8.17
C ALA A 72 6.88 18.14 6.95
N ALA A 73 6.86 19.34 6.39
CA ALA A 73 7.59 19.62 5.16
C ALA A 73 9.11 19.54 5.37
N LEU A 74 9.82 18.93 4.42
CA LEU A 74 11.28 19.02 4.33
C LEU A 74 11.64 20.21 3.43
N TYR A 75 12.35 21.18 3.99
CA TYR A 75 12.70 22.42 3.30
C TYR A 75 14.07 22.39 2.64
N ASP A 76 15.06 21.76 3.28
CA ASP A 76 16.44 21.78 2.81
C ASP A 76 17.25 20.63 3.42
N ARG A 77 18.43 20.40 2.86
CA ARG A 77 19.39 19.40 3.34
C ARG A 77 20.82 19.86 3.07
N GLY A 78 21.79 19.33 3.79
CA GLY A 78 23.20 19.58 3.45
C GLY A 78 24.19 18.89 4.35
N VAL A 79 25.44 19.32 4.24
CA VAL A 79 26.58 18.86 5.04
C VAL A 79 27.23 20.10 5.67
N HIS A 80 27.58 20.04 6.95
CA HIS A 80 28.34 21.09 7.63
C HIS A 80 29.28 20.44 8.64
N ASP A 81 30.59 20.67 8.51
CA ASP A 81 31.63 20.04 9.34
C ASP A 81 31.45 18.50 9.43
N ASP A 82 31.24 17.83 8.28
CA ASP A 82 30.96 16.39 8.16
C ASP A 82 29.66 15.88 8.81
N VAL A 83 28.85 16.78 9.40
CA VAL A 83 27.53 16.47 9.93
C VAL A 83 26.48 16.67 8.84
N LEU A 84 25.69 15.64 8.56
CA LEU A 84 24.53 15.77 7.67
C LEU A 84 23.43 16.52 8.41
N PHE A 85 22.77 17.46 7.73
CA PHE A 85 21.65 18.17 8.30
C PHE A 85 20.43 18.15 7.39
N LEU A 86 19.26 18.12 8.03
CA LEU A 86 17.95 18.25 7.40
C LEU A 86 17.22 19.42 8.04
N VAL A 87 16.63 20.26 7.20
CA VAL A 87 15.85 21.42 7.61
C VAL A 87 14.39 21.10 7.33
N MET A 88 13.60 21.01 8.39
CA MET A 88 12.20 20.62 8.33
C MET A 88 11.30 21.68 8.96
N GLU A 89 10.02 21.58 8.67
CA GLU A 89 8.98 22.32 9.36
C GLU A 89 9.09 22.14 10.87
N LYS A 90 9.18 23.26 11.61
CA LYS A 90 9.04 23.24 13.07
C LYS A 90 7.55 23.19 13.38
N VAL A 91 7.06 22.01 13.76
CA VAL A 91 5.67 21.82 14.15
C VAL A 91 5.50 22.17 15.62
N GLU A 92 4.64 23.15 15.92
CA GLU A 92 4.24 23.47 17.29
C GLU A 92 3.18 22.47 17.77
N GLY A 93 3.41 21.89 18.94
CA GLY A 93 2.50 20.92 19.55
C GLY A 93 3.23 19.89 20.40
N GLN A 94 2.53 18.78 20.70
CA GLN A 94 3.05 17.71 21.54
C GLN A 94 3.16 16.40 20.75
N THR A 95 4.24 15.65 20.96
CA THR A 95 4.36 14.30 20.38
C THR A 95 3.27 13.38 20.93
N LEU A 96 2.81 12.43 20.10
CA LEU A 96 1.85 11.43 20.53
C LEU A 96 2.42 10.57 21.67
N ALA A 97 3.73 10.33 21.69
CA ALA A 97 4.42 9.66 22.80
C ALA A 97 4.21 10.38 24.14
N ALA A 98 4.49 11.68 24.19
CA ALA A 98 4.29 12.48 25.41
C ALA A 98 2.80 12.54 25.79
N ARG A 99 1.90 12.60 24.80
CA ARG A 99 0.47 12.59 25.07
C ARG A 99 -0.02 11.25 25.61
N LEU A 100 0.50 10.12 25.10
CA LEU A 100 0.18 8.79 25.61
C LEU A 100 0.65 8.62 27.05
N GLN A 101 1.86 9.08 27.38
CA GLN A 101 2.36 9.06 28.75
C GLN A 101 1.45 9.85 29.71
N ALA A 102 0.89 10.97 29.24
CA ALA A 102 0.04 11.83 30.07
C ALA A 102 -1.42 11.35 30.17
N ALA A 103 -1.94 10.65 29.16
CA ALA A 103 -3.40 10.44 29.03
C ALA A 103 -3.80 9.15 28.30
N SER A 104 -3.04 8.06 28.42
CA SER A 104 -3.46 6.74 27.94
C SER A 104 -4.32 5.97 28.96
N PRO A 105 -5.24 5.10 28.52
CA PRO A 105 -5.66 4.87 27.13
C PRO A 105 -6.50 6.03 26.57
N PHE A 106 -6.47 6.21 25.25
CA PHE A 106 -7.25 7.24 24.56
C PHE A 106 -8.70 6.78 24.34
N PRO A 107 -9.67 7.71 24.39
CA PRO A 107 -10.99 7.45 23.84
C PRO A 107 -10.90 7.03 22.36
N LEU A 108 -11.76 6.10 21.94
CA LEU A 108 -11.77 5.56 20.57
C LEU A 108 -11.82 6.67 19.51
N THR A 109 -12.71 7.65 19.69
CA THR A 109 -12.87 8.79 18.77
C THR A 109 -11.56 9.55 18.56
N ARG A 110 -10.77 9.75 19.63
CA ARG A 110 -9.46 10.40 19.56
C ARG A 110 -8.43 9.51 18.87
N ALA A 111 -8.38 8.23 19.21
CA ALA A 111 -7.44 7.29 18.58
C ALA A 111 -7.69 7.17 17.07
N VAL A 112 -8.96 7.09 16.66
CA VAL A 112 -9.38 7.07 15.25
C VAL A 112 -9.01 8.37 14.54
N ALA A 113 -9.27 9.54 15.13
CA ALA A 113 -8.90 10.83 14.53
C ALA A 113 -7.39 10.94 14.29
N VAL A 114 -6.57 10.50 15.26
CA VAL A 114 -5.11 10.46 15.11
C VAL A 114 -4.71 9.52 13.97
N ALA A 115 -5.24 8.29 13.96
CA ALA A 115 -4.91 7.30 12.94
C ALA A 115 -5.33 7.73 11.54
N VAL A 116 -6.47 8.41 11.38
CA VAL A 116 -6.92 8.96 10.08
C VAL A 116 -5.93 9.99 9.54
N GLY A 117 -5.39 10.85 10.40
CA GLY A 117 -4.35 11.81 10.01
C GLY A 117 -3.03 11.13 9.60
N VAL A 118 -2.61 10.11 10.35
CA VAL A 118 -1.43 9.30 10.01
C VAL A 118 -1.63 8.57 8.69
N CYS A 119 -2.79 7.97 8.43
CA CYS A 119 -3.11 7.34 7.14
C CYS A 119 -3.01 8.35 5.98
N ALA A 120 -3.50 9.58 6.18
CA ALA A 120 -3.42 10.62 5.16
C ALA A 120 -1.97 11.00 4.84
N ALA A 121 -1.11 11.05 5.86
CA ALA A 121 0.32 11.28 5.71
C ALA A 121 1.01 10.11 4.96
N LEU A 122 0.69 8.87 5.34
CA LEU A 122 1.23 7.66 4.70
C LEU A 122 0.79 7.54 3.24
N GLU A 123 -0.48 7.78 2.92
CA GLU A 123 -0.97 7.76 1.53
C GLU A 123 -0.21 8.76 0.65
N ALA A 124 0.03 9.98 1.17
CA ALA A 124 0.79 10.99 0.44
C ALA A 124 2.24 10.55 0.18
N ALA A 125 2.90 9.94 1.17
CA ALA A 125 4.26 9.44 1.04
C ALA A 125 4.36 8.23 0.10
N HIS A 126 3.46 7.25 0.24
CA HIS A 126 3.42 6.03 -0.59
C HIS A 126 3.16 6.37 -2.06
N ARG A 127 2.30 7.36 -2.35
CA ARG A 127 2.11 7.87 -3.72
C ARG A 127 3.38 8.49 -4.32
N ALA A 128 4.24 9.07 -3.48
CA ALA A 128 5.56 9.56 -3.87
C ALA A 128 6.64 8.46 -3.86
N ARG A 129 6.26 7.18 -3.65
CA ARG A 129 7.14 6.02 -3.51
C ARG A 129 8.14 6.15 -2.35
N VAL A 130 7.75 6.83 -1.29
CA VAL A 130 8.52 6.96 -0.05
C VAL A 130 7.84 6.14 1.03
N ILE A 131 8.57 5.18 1.58
CA ILE A 131 8.15 4.37 2.74
C ILE A 131 8.80 4.97 3.98
N HIS A 132 8.04 5.11 5.08
CA HIS A 132 8.54 5.77 6.27
C HIS A 132 9.47 4.87 7.10
N TYR A 133 9.14 3.58 7.27
CA TYR A 133 9.87 2.56 8.04
C TYR A 133 10.04 2.77 9.55
N ASP A 134 9.59 3.89 10.11
CA ASP A 134 9.73 4.22 11.55
C ASP A 134 8.49 4.95 12.09
N ILE A 135 7.31 4.49 11.69
CA ILE A 135 6.06 5.01 12.24
C ILE A 135 5.96 4.60 13.71
N LYS A 136 5.89 5.60 14.59
CA LYS A 136 5.76 5.41 16.05
C LYS A 136 5.27 6.70 16.71
N PRO A 137 4.79 6.64 17.97
CA PRO A 137 4.26 7.82 18.66
C PRO A 137 5.23 9.01 18.79
N HIS A 138 6.55 8.78 18.73
CA HIS A 138 7.54 9.86 18.78
C HIS A 138 7.60 10.68 17.47
N ASN A 139 7.22 10.06 16.35
CA ASN A 139 7.27 10.68 15.01
C ASN A 139 5.91 11.23 14.58
N VAL A 140 4.97 11.34 15.52
CA VAL A 140 3.64 11.91 15.28
C VAL A 140 3.43 13.05 16.26
N ILE A 141 3.15 14.25 15.76
CA ILE A 141 2.88 15.45 16.54
C ILE A 141 1.38 15.77 16.43
N LEU A 142 0.76 15.98 17.59
CA LEU A 142 -0.56 16.59 17.71
C LEU A 142 -0.32 18.10 17.75
N ALA A 143 -0.51 18.75 16.61
CA ALA A 143 -0.21 20.16 16.45
C ALA A 143 -1.28 21.04 17.11
N ASP A 144 -0.87 22.25 17.51
CA ASP A 144 -1.76 23.21 18.19
C ASP A 144 -2.92 23.69 17.30
N ASP A 145 -2.76 23.59 15.97
CA ASP A 145 -3.81 23.84 14.98
C ASP A 145 -4.86 22.72 14.88
N GLY A 146 -4.70 21.65 15.67
CA GLY A 146 -5.60 20.50 15.72
C GLY A 146 -5.27 19.42 14.69
N LEU A 147 -4.27 19.61 13.83
CA LEU A 147 -3.85 18.60 12.86
C LEU A 147 -2.88 17.58 13.47
N VAL A 148 -2.86 16.41 12.86
CA VAL A 148 -1.85 15.38 13.11
C VAL A 148 -0.75 15.54 12.07
N LYS A 149 0.49 15.73 12.49
CA LYS A 149 1.64 15.82 11.58
C LYS A 149 2.61 14.69 11.84
N VAL A 150 2.95 13.97 10.77
CA VAL A 150 4.00 12.94 10.79
C VAL A 150 5.31 13.58 10.35
N ILE A 151 6.36 13.37 11.12
CA ILE A 151 7.72 13.89 10.89
C ILE A 151 8.66 12.77 10.41
N ASP A 152 9.86 13.10 9.94
CA ASP A 152 10.94 12.14 9.65
C ASP A 152 10.68 11.12 8.50
N PHE A 153 9.85 11.47 7.50
CA PHE A 153 9.65 10.64 6.32
C PHE A 153 10.96 10.36 5.56
N GLY A 154 11.11 9.10 5.14
CA GLY A 154 12.13 8.70 4.16
C GLY A 154 13.57 8.81 4.66
N ILE A 155 13.84 8.94 5.96
CA ILE A 155 15.23 8.98 6.49
C ILE A 155 15.58 7.67 7.20
N ALA A 156 14.56 6.90 7.62
CA ALA A 156 14.78 5.62 8.28
C ALA A 156 15.32 4.53 7.32
N GLY A 157 15.03 4.63 6.02
CA GLY A 157 15.61 3.77 4.98
C GLY A 157 17.13 3.98 4.84
N PHE A 158 17.55 5.25 4.83
CA PHE A 158 18.95 5.67 4.81
C PHE A 158 19.67 5.20 6.07
N VAL A 159 19.03 5.37 7.21
CA VAL A 159 19.50 4.89 8.51
C VAL A 159 19.69 3.37 8.48
N GLN A 160 18.67 2.59 8.09
CA GLN A 160 18.79 1.13 7.97
C GLN A 160 19.96 0.72 7.07
N ALA A 161 20.12 1.41 5.95
CA ALA A 161 21.24 1.21 5.03
C ALA A 161 22.60 1.57 5.67
N ALA A 162 22.69 2.66 6.42
CA ALA A 162 23.90 3.07 7.14
C ALA A 162 24.31 2.03 8.20
N PHE A 163 23.36 1.53 8.98
CA PHE A 163 23.60 0.44 9.94
C PHE A 163 24.03 -0.86 9.27
N THR A 164 23.47 -1.20 8.11
CA THR A 164 23.89 -2.38 7.34
C THR A 164 25.31 -2.25 6.78
N VAL A 165 25.69 -1.05 6.32
CA VAL A 165 27.00 -0.76 5.72
C VAL A 165 28.11 -0.68 6.77
N ALA A 166 27.83 -0.14 7.97
CA ALA A 166 28.81 0.07 9.03
C ALA A 166 29.37 -1.21 9.70
N ARG A 167 28.91 -2.42 9.30
CA ARG A 167 29.37 -3.74 9.80
C ARG A 167 29.45 -3.87 11.33
N SER A 168 28.71 -3.07 12.11
CA SER A 168 28.73 -3.21 13.56
C SER A 168 27.94 -4.47 13.95
N SER A 169 28.64 -5.51 14.38
CA SER A 169 28.11 -6.74 14.96
C SER A 169 27.36 -6.55 16.29
N GLN A 170 27.07 -5.30 16.67
CA GLN A 170 26.17 -4.98 17.77
C GLN A 170 24.75 -4.86 17.20
N LEU A 171 24.08 -6.02 17.13
CA LEU A 171 22.65 -6.20 16.86
C LEU A 171 21.78 -5.49 17.91
N VAL A 172 21.85 -4.16 17.98
CA VAL A 172 20.75 -3.36 18.50
C VAL A 172 20.10 -2.75 17.26
N PRO A 173 18.90 -3.20 16.85
CA PRO A 173 18.15 -2.52 15.81
C PRO A 173 18.11 -1.05 16.19
N ALA A 174 18.66 -0.20 15.33
CA ALA A 174 18.65 1.22 15.58
C ALA A 174 17.21 1.72 15.41
N GLY A 175 16.45 1.66 16.50
CA GLY A 175 15.01 1.87 16.49
C GLY A 175 14.34 1.34 17.76
N THR A 176 13.07 1.69 17.90
CA THR A 176 12.17 1.26 18.98
C THR A 176 11.40 0.05 18.39
N PRO A 177 11.87 -1.21 18.58
CA PRO A 177 11.29 -2.39 17.92
C PRO A 177 9.81 -2.62 18.25
N GLU A 178 9.28 -1.96 19.26
CA GLU A 178 7.90 -2.00 19.74
C GLU A 178 6.88 -1.77 18.60
N PHE A 179 7.21 -0.95 17.60
CA PHE A 179 6.31 -0.61 16.50
C PHE A 179 6.72 -1.18 15.13
N GLY A 180 8.02 -1.42 14.90
CA GLY A 180 8.51 -1.94 13.61
C GLY A 180 7.89 -3.28 13.21
N ALA A 181 7.73 -3.49 11.91
CA ALA A 181 7.14 -4.68 11.34
C ALA A 181 8.10 -5.89 11.36
N PRO A 182 7.61 -7.13 11.50
CA PRO A 182 8.46 -8.33 11.60
C PRO A 182 9.45 -8.47 10.44
N GLU A 183 9.02 -8.22 9.22
CA GLU A 183 9.82 -8.32 8.00
C GLU A 183 11.00 -7.34 7.97
N GLN A 184 10.90 -6.18 8.65
CA GLN A 184 12.00 -5.20 8.73
C GLN A 184 13.20 -5.70 9.55
N PHE A 185 13.03 -6.77 10.33
CA PHE A 185 14.10 -7.41 11.10
C PHE A 185 14.64 -8.67 10.41
N LEU A 186 14.06 -9.05 9.27
CA LEU A 186 14.52 -10.13 8.41
C LEU A 186 15.35 -9.57 7.24
N THR A 187 15.83 -10.45 6.37
CA THR A 187 16.61 -10.06 5.17
C THR A 187 15.77 -9.40 4.07
N GLU A 188 14.45 -9.29 4.26
CA GLU A 188 13.52 -8.71 3.30
C GLU A 188 13.40 -7.20 3.51
N ARG A 189 13.53 -6.43 2.43
CA ARG A 189 13.15 -5.02 2.47
C ARG A 189 11.63 -4.97 2.50
N GLY A 190 11.08 -4.61 3.65
CA GLY A 190 9.64 -4.35 3.80
C GLY A 190 9.15 -3.27 2.82
N ASP A 191 7.84 -3.14 2.68
CA ASP A 191 7.21 -2.18 1.79
C ASP A 191 6.26 -1.23 2.55
N GLU A 192 5.36 -0.56 1.83
CA GLU A 192 4.32 0.33 2.38
C GLU A 192 3.49 -0.33 3.50
N ARG A 193 3.36 -1.66 3.49
CA ARG A 193 2.60 -2.45 4.48
C ARG A 193 3.36 -2.59 5.80
N SER A 194 4.66 -2.33 5.82
CA SER A 194 5.42 -2.20 7.06
C SER A 194 4.99 -0.97 7.85
N ASP A 195 4.71 0.16 7.18
CA ASP A 195 4.17 1.36 7.84
C ASP A 195 2.76 1.10 8.40
N LEU A 196 1.96 0.29 7.71
CA LEU A 196 0.61 -0.09 8.16
C LEU A 196 0.65 -1.00 9.39
N TYR A 197 1.61 -1.91 9.49
CA TYR A 197 1.82 -2.69 10.71
C TYR A 197 2.16 -1.79 11.90
N ALA A 198 3.07 -0.83 11.68
CA ALA A 198 3.47 0.12 12.70
C ALA A 198 2.30 1.02 13.14
N LEU A 199 1.44 1.43 12.21
CA LEU A 199 0.16 2.09 12.52
C LEU A 199 -0.76 1.20 13.37
N GLY A 200 -0.84 -0.10 13.07
CA GLY A 200 -1.57 -1.08 13.90
C GLY A 200 -1.04 -1.13 15.34
N GLY A 201 0.28 -1.14 15.50
CA GLY A 201 0.92 -1.07 16.82
C GLY A 201 0.62 0.23 17.56
N MET A 202 0.58 1.37 16.85
CA MET A 202 0.19 2.66 17.40
C MET A 202 -1.28 2.70 17.83
N LEU A 203 -2.20 2.21 17.00
CA LEU A 203 -3.62 2.09 17.34
C LEU A 203 -3.81 1.23 18.58
N PHE A 204 -3.14 0.07 18.64
CA PHE A 204 -3.14 -0.78 19.82
C PHE A 204 -2.63 -0.03 21.05
N ALA A 205 -1.50 0.68 20.95
CA ALA A 205 -0.95 1.44 22.06
C ALA A 205 -1.87 2.58 22.54
N MET A 206 -2.54 3.27 21.62
CA MET A 206 -3.51 4.31 21.98
C MET A 206 -4.70 3.73 22.74
N LEU A 207 -5.23 2.59 22.31
CA LEU A 207 -6.45 2.00 22.85
C LEU A 207 -6.21 1.14 24.10
N ALA A 208 -5.07 0.44 24.17
CA ALA A 208 -4.71 -0.44 25.28
C ALA A 208 -3.77 0.21 26.31
N GLY A 209 -3.23 1.40 26.00
CA GLY A 209 -2.26 2.11 26.85
C GLY A 209 -0.84 1.54 26.84
N ARG A 210 -0.58 0.49 26.07
CA ARG A 210 0.74 -0.14 25.92
C ARG A 210 0.88 -0.75 24.53
N PRO A 211 2.11 -0.85 23.96
CA PRO A 211 2.31 -1.51 22.67
C PRO A 211 1.94 -3.01 22.74
N PRO A 212 1.62 -3.65 21.59
CA PRO A 212 1.20 -5.05 21.55
C PRO A 212 2.30 -6.01 21.99
N PHE A 213 3.56 -5.68 21.73
CA PHE A 213 4.73 -6.45 22.13
C PHE A 213 5.61 -5.63 23.05
N THR A 214 5.93 -6.19 24.21
CA THR A 214 6.86 -5.63 25.21
C THR A 214 7.87 -6.69 25.61
N GLY A 215 9.08 -6.29 26.02
CA GLY A 215 10.14 -7.21 26.42
C GLY A 215 11.17 -6.51 27.31
N HIS A 216 12.02 -7.31 27.96
CA HIS A 216 13.08 -6.81 28.84
C HIS A 216 14.24 -6.18 28.06
N ASN A 217 14.33 -6.42 26.75
CA ASN A 217 15.26 -5.75 25.83
C ASN A 217 14.71 -5.80 24.38
N SER A 218 15.35 -5.05 23.47
CA SER A 218 14.94 -4.93 22.07
C SER A 218 14.93 -6.26 21.32
N ILE A 219 15.91 -7.14 21.58
CA ILE A 219 16.01 -8.46 20.93
C ILE A 219 14.82 -9.34 21.33
N ALA A 220 14.41 -9.30 22.59
CA ALA A 220 13.25 -10.05 23.09
C ALA A 220 11.95 -9.58 22.42
N VAL A 221 11.79 -8.27 22.20
CA VAL A 221 10.63 -7.72 21.47
C VAL A 221 10.62 -8.20 20.02
N VAL A 222 11.76 -8.12 19.32
CA VAL A 222 11.87 -8.59 17.93
C VAL A 222 11.54 -10.07 17.83
N ARG A 223 12.10 -10.91 18.72
CA ARG A 223 11.83 -12.35 18.72
C ARG A 223 10.35 -12.66 18.89
N ARG A 224 9.66 -12.00 19.83
CA ARG A 224 8.21 -12.17 19.99
C ARG A 224 7.44 -11.79 18.73
N LYS A 225 7.83 -10.73 18.04
CA LYS A 225 7.19 -10.32 16.78
C LYS A 225 7.36 -11.34 15.65
N LEU A 226 8.49 -12.03 15.62
CA LEU A 226 8.76 -13.08 14.64
C LEU A 226 8.01 -14.37 14.99
N ASP A 227 7.99 -14.74 16.27
CA ASP A 227 7.53 -16.06 16.72
C ASP A 227 6.03 -16.09 17.10
N GLU A 228 5.48 -15.00 17.63
CA GLU A 228 4.15 -14.92 18.26
C GLU A 228 3.17 -14.04 17.45
N GLU A 229 1.88 -14.37 17.51
CA GLU A 229 0.83 -13.46 17.02
C GLU A 229 0.60 -12.31 18.01
N ALA A 230 0.16 -11.16 17.51
CA ALA A 230 -0.17 -10.03 18.38
C ALA A 230 -1.32 -10.38 19.32
N PRO A 231 -1.30 -9.92 20.59
CA PRO A 231 -2.45 -10.08 21.48
C PRO A 231 -3.71 -9.49 20.86
N SER A 232 -4.85 -10.14 21.08
CA SER A 232 -6.13 -9.56 20.68
C SER A 232 -6.39 -8.28 21.47
N LEU A 233 -6.83 -7.22 20.79
CA LEU A 233 -7.13 -5.95 21.46
C LEU A 233 -8.30 -6.09 22.45
N ASP A 234 -9.29 -6.95 22.14
CA ASP A 234 -10.47 -7.17 22.99
C ASP A 234 -10.13 -7.78 24.34
N THR A 235 -9.01 -8.52 24.44
CA THR A 235 -8.59 -9.12 25.71
C THR A 235 -7.86 -8.12 26.61
N VAL A 236 -7.46 -6.96 26.07
CA VAL A 236 -6.71 -5.92 26.79
C VAL A 236 -7.55 -4.66 27.01
N ALA A 237 -8.43 -4.32 26.07
CA ALA A 237 -9.34 -3.19 26.14
C ALA A 237 -10.76 -3.65 25.80
N SER A 238 -11.65 -3.67 26.80
CA SER A 238 -13.05 -4.09 26.64
C SER A 238 -13.95 -2.94 26.15
N GLY A 239 -15.06 -3.30 25.49
CA GLY A 239 -16.07 -2.32 25.05
C GLY A 239 -15.73 -1.59 23.75
N LEU A 240 -14.71 -2.05 23.00
CA LEU A 240 -14.41 -1.53 21.67
C LEU A 240 -15.35 -2.17 20.62
N PRO A 241 -15.73 -1.43 19.56
CA PRO A 241 -16.45 -2.01 18.44
C PRO A 241 -15.64 -3.14 17.78
N PRO A 242 -16.27 -4.28 17.43
CA PRO A 242 -15.59 -5.42 16.80
C PRO A 242 -14.80 -5.04 15.54
N GLU A 243 -15.29 -4.04 14.79
CA GLU A 243 -14.67 -3.54 13.57
C GLU A 243 -13.29 -2.91 13.84
N VAL A 244 -13.12 -2.26 15.00
CA VAL A 244 -11.84 -1.67 15.43
C VAL A 244 -10.86 -2.78 15.75
N THR A 245 -11.27 -3.75 16.56
CA THR A 245 -10.40 -4.86 16.97
C THR A 245 -10.01 -5.72 15.77
N ALA A 246 -10.94 -5.99 14.87
CA ALA A 246 -10.66 -6.68 13.62
C ALA A 246 -9.64 -5.93 12.75
N LEU A 247 -9.79 -4.61 12.61
CA LEU A 247 -8.84 -3.79 11.84
C LEU A 247 -7.44 -3.80 12.47
N VAL A 248 -7.34 -3.64 13.79
CA VAL A 248 -6.04 -3.67 14.50
C VAL A 248 -5.38 -5.04 14.38
N ALA A 249 -6.14 -6.12 14.51
CA ALA A 249 -5.64 -7.48 14.33
C ALA A 249 -5.15 -7.73 12.89
N GLU A 250 -5.85 -7.19 11.89
CA GLU A 250 -5.46 -7.30 10.48
C GLU A 250 -4.19 -6.49 10.15
N LEU A 251 -4.04 -5.29 10.71
CA LEU A 251 -2.81 -4.49 10.58
C LEU A 251 -1.61 -5.19 11.23
N LEU A 252 -1.81 -5.89 12.34
CA LEU A 252 -0.77 -6.57 13.11
C LEU A 252 -0.47 -8.00 12.63
N ARG A 253 -0.96 -8.43 11.46
CA ARG A 253 -0.60 -9.73 10.89
C ARG A 253 0.89 -9.77 10.56
N ARG A 254 1.56 -10.87 10.90
CA ARG A 254 2.98 -11.05 10.61
C ARG A 254 3.26 -11.03 9.11
N ASP A 255 2.45 -11.76 8.35
CA ASP A 255 2.50 -11.79 6.89
C ASP A 255 1.97 -10.46 6.29
N PRO A 256 2.81 -9.67 5.58
CA PRO A 256 2.40 -8.42 4.95
C PRO A 256 1.23 -8.57 3.96
N ASP A 257 1.12 -9.71 3.26
CA ASP A 257 0.04 -9.96 2.29
C ASP A 257 -1.34 -10.08 2.96
N ARG A 258 -1.35 -10.33 4.28
CA ARG A 258 -2.57 -10.45 5.09
C ARG A 258 -2.99 -9.15 5.77
N ARG A 259 -2.25 -8.06 5.54
CA ARG A 259 -2.58 -6.72 6.02
C ARG A 259 -3.44 -5.98 4.99
N PRO A 260 -4.09 -4.86 5.37
CA PRO A 260 -4.64 -3.93 4.40
C PRO A 260 -3.56 -3.49 3.41
N GLN A 261 -3.88 -3.40 2.12
CA GLN A 261 -2.88 -3.16 1.07
C GLN A 261 -2.58 -1.67 0.84
N SER A 262 -3.29 -0.74 1.49
CA SER A 262 -2.99 0.69 1.38
C SER A 262 -3.47 1.49 2.59
N ALA A 263 -2.78 2.60 2.89
CA ALA A 263 -3.18 3.56 3.91
C ALA A 263 -4.58 4.14 3.64
N GLN A 264 -4.93 4.33 2.37
CA GLN A 264 -6.26 4.82 1.96
C GLN A 264 -7.39 3.84 2.37
N LEU A 265 -7.17 2.52 2.21
CA LEU A 265 -8.15 1.52 2.63
C LEU A 265 -8.37 1.55 4.14
N VAL A 266 -7.28 1.65 4.91
CA VAL A 266 -7.33 1.76 6.38
C VAL A 266 -8.06 3.02 6.79
N GLN A 267 -7.74 4.16 6.16
CA GLN A 267 -8.40 5.45 6.42
C GLN A 267 -9.92 5.38 6.24
N ARG A 268 -10.38 4.81 5.11
CA ARG A 268 -11.83 4.66 4.83
C ARG A 268 -12.53 3.80 5.88
N ARG A 269 -11.89 2.71 6.31
CA ARG A 269 -12.43 1.84 7.37
C ARG A 269 -12.52 2.57 8.70
N LEU A 270 -11.49 3.32 9.08
CA LEU A 270 -11.48 4.15 10.29
C LEU A 270 -12.58 5.23 10.27
N GLN A 271 -12.78 5.88 9.12
CA GLN A 271 -13.85 6.85 8.93
C GLN A 271 -15.24 6.23 9.03
N ALA A 272 -15.43 5.04 8.46
CA ALA A 272 -16.70 4.30 8.58
C ALA A 272 -16.99 3.92 10.04
N ILE A 273 -15.98 3.47 10.79
CA ILE A 273 -16.09 3.19 12.22
C ILE A 273 -16.51 4.45 12.98
N ALA A 274 -15.85 5.59 12.73
CA ALA A 274 -16.18 6.86 13.37
C ALA A 274 -17.64 7.28 13.11
N ALA A 275 -18.11 7.12 11.87
CA ALA A 275 -19.48 7.44 11.48
C ALA A 275 -20.50 6.53 12.17
N SER A 276 -20.22 5.23 12.26
CA SER A 276 -21.09 4.26 12.96
C SER A 276 -21.19 4.54 14.45
N CYS A 277 -20.08 4.91 15.11
CA CYS A 277 -20.10 5.31 16.52
C CYS A 277 -20.93 6.58 16.74
N ALA A 278 -20.78 7.59 15.86
CA ALA A 278 -21.57 8.82 15.95
C ALA A 278 -23.06 8.60 15.73
N ALA A 279 -23.45 7.64 14.87
CA ALA A 279 -24.85 7.28 14.65
C ALA A 279 -25.46 6.52 15.84
N ALA A 280 -24.66 5.72 16.55
CA ALA A 280 -25.10 4.99 17.75
C ALA A 280 -25.34 5.94 18.96
N ASP A 281 -24.62 7.06 19.03
CA ASP A 281 -24.76 8.08 20.08
C ASP A 281 -25.88 9.11 19.81
N ALA A 282 -26.55 9.06 18.65
CA ALA A 282 -27.66 9.95 18.35
C ALA A 282 -28.95 9.51 19.07
N PRO A 283 -29.70 10.42 19.74
CA PRO A 283 -30.97 10.05 20.37
C PRO A 283 -31.94 9.57 19.29
N THR A 284 -32.37 8.31 19.42
CA THR A 284 -33.35 7.70 18.53
C THR A 284 -34.70 8.38 18.75
N VAL A 285 -35.05 9.32 17.86
CA VAL A 285 -36.42 9.84 17.77
C VAL A 285 -37.26 8.77 17.08
N LEU A 286 -38.07 8.07 17.86
CA LEU A 286 -39.08 7.12 17.41
C LEU A 286 -40.15 7.90 16.61
N VAL A 287 -40.19 7.71 15.30
CA VAL A 287 -41.29 8.20 14.45
C VAL A 287 -42.17 7.00 14.07
N PRO A 288 -43.51 7.06 14.29
CA PRO A 288 -44.43 5.98 13.94
C PRO A 288 -44.74 5.96 12.43
N PRO A 289 -45.22 4.83 11.86
CA PRO A 289 -45.36 4.67 10.42
C PRO A 289 -46.59 5.42 9.91
N ALA A 290 -46.38 6.35 8.98
CA ALA A 290 -47.46 6.98 8.22
C ALA A 290 -47.68 6.26 6.89
N THR A 291 -48.96 6.00 6.63
CA THR A 291 -49.56 5.43 5.42
C THR A 291 -49.16 6.18 4.14
N ARG A 292 -48.77 5.42 3.11
CA ARG A 292 -48.48 5.92 1.76
C ARG A 292 -49.78 6.23 0.99
N PRO A 293 -49.88 7.37 0.30
CA PRO A 293 -50.74 7.51 -0.87
C PRO A 293 -49.98 7.13 -2.15
N MET A 294 -50.68 6.43 -3.04
CA MET A 294 -50.32 6.24 -4.44
C MET A 294 -50.57 7.53 -5.24
N ALA A 295 -49.55 8.02 -5.95
CA ALA A 295 -49.59 8.57 -7.31
C ALA A 295 -48.29 9.33 -7.62
N ASP A 296 -47.52 8.89 -8.61
CA ASP A 296 -47.57 9.44 -9.97
C ASP A 296 -46.34 8.94 -10.75
N VAL A 297 -46.58 8.27 -11.87
CA VAL A 297 -45.55 7.66 -12.71
C VAL A 297 -45.23 8.65 -13.83
N THR A 298 -44.41 9.64 -13.53
CA THR A 298 -43.65 10.34 -14.57
C THR A 298 -42.36 9.56 -14.82
N ARG A 299 -42.29 8.94 -16.00
CA ARG A 299 -41.12 8.27 -16.58
C ARG A 299 -39.86 9.11 -16.37
N ARG A 300 -39.07 8.74 -15.37
CA ARG A 300 -37.68 9.18 -15.22
C ARG A 300 -36.82 8.22 -16.04
N ALA A 301 -35.96 8.75 -16.90
CA ALA A 301 -34.95 7.94 -17.59
C ALA A 301 -34.12 7.14 -16.56
N PRO A 302 -33.71 5.89 -16.86
CA PRO A 302 -32.95 5.10 -15.91
C PRO A 302 -31.66 5.83 -15.54
N GLN A 303 -31.47 6.06 -14.24
CA GLN A 303 -30.17 6.45 -13.72
C GLN A 303 -29.22 5.26 -13.88
N PRO A 304 -27.95 5.49 -14.25
CA PRO A 304 -26.98 4.41 -14.28
C PRO A 304 -26.94 3.75 -12.88
N PRO A 305 -26.97 2.42 -12.82
CA PRO A 305 -26.89 1.67 -11.57
C PRO A 305 -25.73 2.15 -10.70
N ALA A 306 -25.97 2.25 -9.39
CA ALA A 306 -24.94 2.64 -8.43
C ALA A 306 -23.73 1.68 -8.54
N PRO A 307 -22.47 2.13 -8.38
CA PRO A 307 -21.28 1.28 -8.55
C PRO A 307 -21.27 -0.03 -7.74
N GLY A 308 -22.04 -0.12 -6.65
CA GLY A 308 -22.20 -1.33 -5.84
C GLY A 308 -23.36 -2.26 -6.24
N SER A 309 -24.19 -1.91 -7.23
CA SER A 309 -25.21 -2.84 -7.75
C SER A 309 -24.62 -3.83 -8.77
N TRP A 310 -23.48 -3.54 -9.39
CA TRP A 310 -22.78 -4.47 -10.29
C TRP A 310 -22.12 -5.66 -9.57
N ASP A 311 -22.22 -5.68 -8.24
CA ASP A 311 -21.54 -6.64 -7.39
C ASP A 311 -22.27 -8.01 -7.30
N ARG A 312 -23.50 -8.13 -7.82
CA ARG A 312 -24.27 -9.40 -7.83
C ARG A 312 -24.65 -9.80 -9.25
N VAL A 313 -24.63 -11.12 -9.52
CA VAL A 313 -25.09 -11.73 -10.79
C VAL A 313 -26.47 -11.18 -11.22
N SER A 314 -27.39 -10.98 -10.27
CA SER A 314 -28.77 -10.56 -10.54
C SER A 314 -28.93 -9.12 -11.00
N THR A 315 -27.91 -8.29 -10.79
CA THR A 315 -27.93 -6.84 -11.03
C THR A 315 -26.78 -6.39 -11.92
N ASP A 316 -25.94 -7.33 -12.34
CA ASP A 316 -24.89 -7.15 -13.33
C ASP A 316 -25.43 -7.55 -14.71
N GLU A 317 -25.71 -6.55 -15.52
CA GLU A 317 -26.20 -6.71 -16.90
C GLU A 317 -25.07 -6.98 -17.91
N THR A 318 -23.81 -7.01 -17.47
CA THR A 318 -22.66 -7.23 -18.35
C THR A 318 -22.68 -8.65 -18.90
N PRO A 319 -22.78 -8.85 -20.22
CA PRO A 319 -22.68 -10.18 -20.81
C PRO A 319 -21.32 -10.80 -20.52
N PHE A 320 -21.28 -12.07 -20.12
CA PHE A 320 -20.02 -12.78 -19.90
C PHE A 320 -19.38 -13.22 -21.23
N THR A 321 -18.90 -12.24 -22.00
CA THR A 321 -18.35 -12.43 -23.36
C THR A 321 -17.06 -11.61 -23.53
N PRO A 322 -16.17 -12.00 -24.46
CA PRO A 322 -14.96 -11.24 -24.76
C PRO A 322 -15.24 -9.77 -25.12
N ASP A 323 -16.24 -9.51 -25.96
CA ASP A 323 -16.56 -8.13 -26.39
C ASP A 323 -17.05 -7.23 -25.26
N ALA A 324 -17.68 -7.79 -24.22
CA ALA A 324 -18.17 -7.01 -23.08
C ALA A 324 -17.11 -6.81 -21.99
N LEU A 325 -16.18 -7.76 -21.83
CA LEU A 325 -15.24 -7.76 -20.70
C LEU A 325 -13.81 -7.42 -21.09
N LEU A 326 -13.43 -7.60 -22.34
CA LEU A 326 -12.09 -7.36 -22.82
C LEU A 326 -12.08 -6.16 -23.77
N PRO A 327 -11.11 -5.24 -23.67
CA PRO A 327 -10.96 -4.18 -24.66
C PRO A 327 -10.49 -4.75 -26.01
N ARG A 328 -10.79 -4.07 -27.12
CA ARG A 328 -10.20 -4.46 -28.43
C ARG A 328 -8.72 -4.11 -28.53
N ARG A 329 -8.32 -3.01 -27.88
CA ARG A 329 -6.94 -2.51 -27.80
C ARG A 329 -6.73 -1.86 -26.45
N PHE A 330 -5.52 -1.92 -25.91
CA PHE A 330 -5.11 -1.12 -24.76
C PHE A 330 -3.70 -0.57 -24.97
N THR A 331 -3.37 0.49 -24.25
CA THR A 331 -2.03 1.09 -24.24
C THR A 331 -1.48 1.06 -22.82
N ASN A 332 -0.29 0.48 -22.65
CA ASN A 332 0.36 0.41 -21.34
C ASN A 332 0.94 1.77 -20.90
N ASP A 333 1.43 1.84 -19.67
CA ASP A 333 1.93 3.07 -19.04
C ASP A 333 3.20 3.62 -19.68
N LEU A 334 3.80 2.81 -20.56
CA LEU A 334 4.98 3.14 -21.34
C LEU A 334 4.61 3.56 -22.78
N GLY A 335 3.32 3.71 -23.08
CA GLY A 335 2.83 4.25 -24.36
C GLY A 335 2.76 3.24 -25.50
N VAL A 336 2.90 1.94 -25.25
CA VAL A 336 2.81 0.93 -26.32
C VAL A 336 1.45 0.28 -26.36
N ALA A 337 0.96 0.16 -27.59
CA ALA A 337 -0.34 -0.39 -27.91
C ALA A 337 -0.28 -1.91 -28.07
N PHE A 338 -1.31 -2.56 -27.56
CA PHE A 338 -1.57 -3.98 -27.73
C PHE A 338 -2.94 -4.14 -28.38
N ALA A 339 -3.06 -5.05 -29.36
CA ALA A 339 -4.34 -5.37 -29.98
C ALA A 339 -4.72 -6.82 -29.73
N ARG A 340 -6.01 -7.04 -29.49
CA ARG A 340 -6.57 -8.38 -29.30
C ARG A 340 -6.51 -9.14 -30.63
N ILE A 341 -5.87 -10.30 -30.61
CA ILE A 341 -5.63 -11.14 -31.81
C ILE A 341 -6.38 -12.48 -31.75
N ALA A 342 -6.81 -12.91 -30.56
CA ALA A 342 -7.65 -14.07 -30.36
C ALA A 342 -8.44 -13.92 -29.06
N GLU A 343 -9.61 -14.55 -29.01
CA GLU A 343 -10.51 -14.52 -27.86
C GLU A 343 -11.42 -15.74 -27.85
N ASP A 344 -11.89 -16.12 -26.66
CA ASP A 344 -12.87 -17.18 -26.50
C ASP A 344 -13.50 -17.15 -25.11
N THR A 345 -14.62 -17.84 -24.93
CA THR A 345 -15.17 -18.16 -23.60
C THR A 345 -14.98 -19.65 -23.36
N ARG A 346 -14.30 -19.99 -22.27
CA ARG A 346 -13.89 -21.36 -21.96
C ARG A 346 -14.46 -21.82 -20.63
N PRO A 347 -14.72 -23.13 -20.46
CA PRO A 347 -14.97 -23.70 -19.14
C PRO A 347 -13.81 -23.41 -18.18
N SER A 348 -14.11 -23.00 -16.94
CA SER A 348 -13.08 -22.69 -15.93
C SER A 348 -12.15 -23.86 -15.61
N ARG A 349 -12.60 -25.08 -15.85
CA ARG A 349 -11.79 -26.30 -15.74
C ARG A 349 -10.59 -26.36 -16.70
N GLU A 350 -10.60 -25.57 -17.77
CA GLU A 350 -9.50 -25.47 -18.73
C GLU A 350 -8.49 -24.38 -18.33
N ALA A 351 -8.79 -23.58 -17.30
CA ALA A 351 -7.95 -22.46 -16.88
C ALA A 351 -6.67 -22.89 -16.16
N GLY A 352 -6.51 -24.15 -15.77
CA GLY A 352 -5.31 -24.66 -15.10
C GLY A 352 -5.40 -26.14 -14.70
N PRO A 353 -4.47 -26.63 -13.84
CA PRO A 353 -4.52 -27.98 -13.29
C PRO A 353 -5.81 -28.28 -12.52
N GLY A 354 -6.09 -29.57 -12.35
CA GLY A 354 -7.35 -30.04 -11.76
C GLY A 354 -7.68 -29.45 -10.38
N ASP A 355 -6.67 -29.23 -9.53
CA ASP A 355 -6.89 -28.66 -8.20
C ASP A 355 -7.33 -27.18 -8.25
N LEU A 356 -6.77 -26.40 -9.18
CA LEU A 356 -7.21 -25.03 -9.43
C LEU A 356 -8.60 -25.00 -10.07
N ALA A 357 -8.86 -25.87 -11.04
CA ALA A 357 -10.15 -26.03 -11.68
C ALA A 357 -11.26 -26.33 -10.66
N GLU A 358 -11.01 -27.28 -9.76
CA GLU A 358 -11.93 -27.61 -8.66
C GLU A 358 -12.12 -26.44 -7.70
N ASP A 359 -11.07 -25.68 -7.40
CA ASP A 359 -11.18 -24.51 -6.52
C ASP A 359 -12.03 -23.39 -7.13
N LEU A 360 -11.82 -23.09 -8.40
CA LEU A 360 -12.65 -22.13 -9.15
C LEU A 360 -14.12 -22.59 -9.19
N ALA A 361 -14.36 -23.87 -9.43
CA ALA A 361 -15.71 -24.44 -9.44
C ALA A 361 -16.39 -24.36 -8.08
N ARG A 362 -15.69 -24.68 -6.97
CA ARG A 362 -16.21 -24.52 -5.59
C ARG A 362 -16.62 -23.09 -5.27
N ARG A 363 -15.98 -22.12 -5.91
CA ARG A 363 -16.23 -20.67 -5.76
C ARG A 363 -17.29 -20.14 -6.73
N GLY A 364 -17.94 -21.01 -7.50
CA GLY A 364 -18.99 -20.64 -8.45
C GLY A 364 -18.48 -20.02 -9.75
N CYS A 365 -17.20 -20.19 -10.09
CA CYS A 365 -16.66 -19.79 -11.38
C CYS A 365 -16.77 -20.96 -12.37
N ALA A 366 -17.77 -20.89 -13.26
CA ALA A 366 -18.04 -21.94 -14.25
C ALA A 366 -17.31 -21.72 -15.59
N GLU A 367 -17.13 -20.46 -15.97
CA GLU A 367 -16.56 -20.05 -17.25
C GLU A 367 -15.50 -18.96 -17.04
N VAL A 368 -14.62 -18.84 -18.03
CA VAL A 368 -13.53 -17.86 -18.08
C VAL A 368 -13.51 -17.25 -19.47
N VAL A 369 -13.54 -15.93 -19.53
CA VAL A 369 -13.34 -15.19 -20.78
C VAL A 369 -11.85 -14.99 -20.98
N VAL A 370 -11.34 -15.39 -22.14
CA VAL A 370 -9.92 -15.36 -22.47
C VAL A 370 -9.68 -14.46 -23.67
N GLY A 371 -8.64 -13.63 -23.60
CA GLY A 371 -8.17 -12.81 -24.72
C GLY A 371 -6.65 -12.83 -24.81
N VAL A 372 -6.14 -12.91 -26.03
CA VAL A 372 -4.72 -12.83 -26.33
C VAL A 372 -4.45 -11.57 -27.11
N TYR A 373 -3.46 -10.82 -26.67
CA TYR A 373 -3.05 -9.57 -27.27
C TYR A 373 -1.61 -9.66 -27.75
N ALA A 374 -1.32 -9.04 -28.88
CA ALA A 374 0.04 -8.85 -29.37
C ALA A 374 0.41 -7.37 -29.37
N GLU A 375 1.66 -7.09 -28.99
CA GLU A 375 2.29 -5.78 -29.14
C GLU A 375 2.16 -5.32 -30.61
N GLN A 376 1.61 -4.13 -30.78
CA GLN A 376 1.62 -3.41 -32.06
C GLN A 376 3.00 -2.77 -32.24
N PRO A 377 3.45 -2.43 -33.47
CA PRO A 377 4.85 -2.08 -33.75
C PRO A 377 5.47 -1.24 -32.64
N GLY A 378 6.40 -1.85 -31.90
CA GLY A 378 6.84 -1.35 -30.61
C GLY A 378 8.31 -1.67 -30.35
N PRO A 379 8.91 -1.09 -29.29
CA PRO A 379 10.34 -1.08 -29.07
C PRO A 379 10.93 -2.44 -28.66
N HIS A 380 10.11 -3.39 -28.20
CA HIS A 380 10.57 -4.66 -27.63
C HIS A 380 10.03 -5.91 -28.35
N ALA A 381 9.24 -5.73 -29.41
CA ALA A 381 8.64 -6.79 -30.20
C ALA A 381 9.06 -6.70 -31.67
N THR A 382 9.47 -7.83 -32.26
CA THR A 382 9.63 -7.96 -33.72
C THR A 382 8.46 -8.76 -34.29
N PRO A 383 8.19 -8.66 -35.61
CA PRO A 383 7.17 -9.51 -36.25
C PRO A 383 7.40 -11.01 -36.03
N GLU A 384 8.66 -11.43 -35.84
CA GLU A 384 9.08 -12.81 -35.60
C GLU A 384 9.03 -13.21 -34.12
N ASN A 385 9.03 -12.24 -33.19
CA ASN A 385 9.00 -12.48 -31.75
C ASN A 385 8.19 -11.39 -31.01
N PRO A 386 6.85 -11.42 -31.09
CA PRO A 386 6.02 -10.43 -30.44
C PRO A 386 5.97 -10.62 -28.92
N VAL A 387 5.77 -9.52 -28.19
CA VAL A 387 5.31 -9.61 -26.80
C VAL A 387 3.81 -9.92 -26.83
N CYS A 388 3.44 -11.01 -26.16
CA CYS A 388 2.06 -11.46 -26.06
C CYS A 388 1.54 -11.28 -24.64
N VAL A 389 0.26 -10.93 -24.51
CA VAL A 389 -0.44 -10.87 -23.23
C VAL A 389 -1.67 -11.76 -23.27
N SER A 390 -1.71 -12.78 -22.42
CA SER A 390 -2.86 -13.64 -22.21
C SER A 390 -3.66 -13.13 -21.02
N VAL A 391 -4.89 -12.68 -21.24
CA VAL A 391 -5.79 -12.15 -20.21
C VAL A 391 -6.93 -13.14 -20.00
N GLN A 392 -7.21 -13.49 -18.75
CA GLN A 392 -8.28 -14.38 -18.34
C GLN A 392 -9.16 -13.66 -17.31
N VAL A 393 -10.45 -13.58 -17.57
CA VAL A 393 -11.45 -12.94 -16.70
C VAL A 393 -12.34 -14.02 -16.12
N PHE A 394 -12.31 -14.13 -14.80
CA PHE A 394 -13.10 -15.07 -14.01
C PHE A 394 -14.30 -14.33 -13.41
N ALA A 395 -15.50 -14.84 -13.61
CA ALA A 395 -16.70 -14.33 -12.94
C ALA A 395 -16.99 -15.12 -11.67
N PHE A 396 -17.34 -14.40 -10.61
CA PHE A 396 -17.78 -14.98 -9.35
C PHE A 396 -19.20 -14.52 -9.00
N PRO A 397 -19.88 -15.19 -8.04
CA PRO A 397 -21.21 -14.80 -7.58
C PRO A 397 -21.25 -13.39 -7.00
N ASP A 398 -20.17 -12.99 -6.30
CA ASP A 398 -20.04 -11.70 -5.64
C ASP A 398 -18.57 -11.26 -5.47
N VAL A 399 -18.41 -10.02 -5.05
CA VAL A 399 -17.12 -9.37 -4.77
C VAL A 399 -16.32 -10.07 -3.68
N ALA A 400 -16.98 -10.64 -2.67
CA ALA A 400 -16.32 -11.32 -1.56
C ALA A 400 -15.66 -12.62 -2.04
N THR A 401 -16.38 -13.38 -2.84
CA THR A 401 -15.92 -14.61 -3.49
C THR A 401 -14.78 -14.32 -4.47
N ALA A 402 -14.91 -13.25 -5.27
CA ALA A 402 -13.84 -12.78 -6.15
C ALA A 402 -12.60 -12.35 -5.38
N ARG A 403 -12.76 -11.73 -4.19
CA ARG A 403 -11.64 -11.33 -3.33
C ARG A 403 -10.93 -12.54 -2.72
N ASP A 404 -11.69 -13.53 -2.27
CA ASP A 404 -11.11 -14.77 -1.74
C ASP A 404 -10.37 -15.55 -2.84
N ALA A 405 -10.93 -15.61 -4.05
CA ALA A 405 -10.25 -16.19 -5.21
C ALA A 405 -8.98 -15.41 -5.62
N HIS A 406 -9.01 -14.07 -5.57
CA HIS A 406 -7.85 -13.23 -5.84
C HIS A 406 -6.68 -13.53 -4.89
N GLY A 407 -6.96 -13.71 -3.59
CA GLY A 407 -5.95 -14.10 -2.61
C GLY A 407 -5.29 -15.46 -2.93
N HIS A 408 -6.04 -16.38 -3.53
CA HIS A 408 -5.53 -17.70 -3.92
C HIS A 408 -4.74 -17.68 -5.25
N LEU A 409 -5.07 -16.75 -6.15
CA LEU A 409 -4.45 -16.59 -7.48
C LEU A 409 -3.32 -15.54 -7.54
N GLY A 410 -3.09 -14.81 -6.44
CA GLY A 410 -2.34 -13.55 -6.37
C GLY A 410 -0.84 -13.61 -6.74
N ASP A 411 -0.23 -12.43 -6.81
CA ASP A 411 1.00 -12.19 -7.59
C ASP A 411 2.33 -12.69 -6.99
N GLY A 412 2.32 -13.39 -5.84
CA GLY A 412 3.55 -13.70 -5.09
C GLY A 412 3.81 -15.13 -4.60
N GLY A 413 2.84 -16.05 -4.58
CA GLY A 413 2.98 -17.29 -3.76
C GLY A 413 2.79 -18.65 -4.46
N GLY A 414 2.40 -18.68 -5.73
CA GLY A 414 2.03 -19.92 -6.41
C GLY A 414 2.38 -19.86 -7.88
N ALA A 415 3.60 -20.27 -8.21
CA ALA A 415 4.10 -20.43 -9.56
C ALA A 415 3.06 -21.10 -10.51
N TRP A 416 2.50 -20.33 -11.43
CA TRP A 416 2.21 -20.74 -12.81
C TRP A 416 1.23 -21.91 -13.02
N ARG A 417 0.13 -21.93 -12.26
CA ARG A 417 -0.96 -22.90 -12.47
C ARG A 417 -2.01 -22.46 -13.49
N LEU A 418 -1.98 -21.24 -14.02
CA LEU A 418 -2.92 -20.87 -15.08
C LEU A 418 -2.43 -21.36 -16.44
N THR A 419 -3.32 -21.97 -17.22
CA THR A 419 -3.10 -22.28 -18.63
C THR A 419 -2.81 -20.97 -19.35
N ILE A 420 -1.68 -20.92 -20.06
CA ILE A 420 -1.32 -19.77 -20.88
C ILE A 420 -1.93 -20.00 -22.26
N TRP A 421 -2.72 -19.04 -22.74
CA TRP A 421 -3.36 -19.12 -24.04
C TRP A 421 -2.60 -18.29 -25.06
N GLY A 422 -2.38 -18.87 -26.23
CA GLY A 422 -1.86 -18.21 -27.42
C GLY A 422 -2.88 -18.20 -28.55
N ALA A 423 -2.61 -17.43 -29.59
CA ALA A 423 -3.40 -17.42 -30.81
C ALA A 423 -2.90 -18.50 -31.78
N ARG A 424 -3.83 -19.22 -32.41
CA ARG A 424 -3.58 -20.10 -33.56
C ARG A 424 -3.72 -19.29 -34.85
N ASP A 425 -3.01 -19.72 -35.90
CA ASP A 425 -3.24 -19.22 -37.26
C ASP A 425 -4.75 -19.31 -37.60
N GLY A 426 -5.38 -18.16 -37.85
CA GLY A 426 -6.83 -18.04 -38.06
C GLY A 426 -7.66 -17.56 -36.87
N GLY A 427 -7.05 -17.17 -35.74
CA GLY A 427 -7.71 -16.40 -34.66
C GLY A 427 -8.30 -17.20 -33.49
N GLY A 428 -8.13 -18.52 -33.46
CA GLY A 428 -8.57 -19.38 -32.34
C GLY A 428 -7.58 -19.43 -31.17
N LEU A 429 -8.04 -19.80 -29.98
CA LEU A 429 -7.16 -19.99 -28.81
C LEU A 429 -6.62 -21.43 -28.71
N VAL A 430 -5.31 -21.53 -28.45
CA VAL A 430 -4.62 -22.78 -28.15
C VAL A 430 -3.79 -22.63 -26.88
N PRO A 431 -3.68 -23.67 -26.03
CA PRO A 431 -2.72 -23.68 -24.95
C PRO A 431 -1.30 -23.50 -25.51
N CYS A 432 -0.51 -22.61 -24.91
CA CYS A 432 0.87 -22.43 -25.31
C CYS A 432 1.69 -23.70 -25.05
N PRO A 433 2.64 -24.05 -25.93
CA PRO A 433 3.57 -25.16 -25.68
C PRO A 433 4.39 -24.94 -24.41
N ASP A 434 4.89 -26.03 -23.81
CA ASP A 434 5.73 -26.00 -22.61
C ASP A 434 7.01 -25.17 -22.77
N GLU A 435 7.44 -24.87 -23.99
CA GLU A 435 8.58 -24.00 -24.30
C GLU A 435 8.38 -22.55 -23.81
N VAL A 436 7.13 -22.08 -23.68
CA VAL A 436 6.79 -20.80 -23.04
C VAL A 436 7.17 -20.78 -21.55
N ARG A 437 7.40 -21.94 -20.90
CA ARG A 437 7.89 -21.99 -19.52
C ARG A 437 9.30 -21.40 -19.35
N ARG A 438 10.07 -21.27 -20.44
CA ARG A 438 11.42 -20.67 -20.45
C ARG A 438 11.44 -19.20 -20.88
N SER A 439 10.27 -18.59 -21.08
CA SER A 439 10.13 -17.18 -21.47
C SER A 439 10.32 -16.22 -20.28
N HIS A 440 10.74 -14.99 -20.59
CA HIS A 440 10.56 -13.86 -19.67
C HIS A 440 9.07 -13.58 -19.53
N ARG A 441 8.61 -13.44 -18.31
CA ARG A 441 7.19 -13.47 -17.99
C ARG A 441 6.87 -12.63 -16.77
N TRP A 442 5.71 -11.99 -16.79
CA TRP A 442 5.16 -11.26 -15.66
C TRP A 442 3.67 -11.54 -15.53
N ARG A 443 3.21 -11.80 -14.30
CA ARG A 443 1.80 -11.96 -13.98
C ARG A 443 1.32 -10.74 -13.20
N TRP A 444 0.10 -10.34 -13.50
CA TRP A 444 -0.62 -9.39 -12.69
C TRP A 444 -2.06 -9.86 -12.51
N THR A 445 -2.58 -9.71 -11.31
CA THR A 445 -3.98 -9.96 -11.02
C THR A 445 -4.65 -8.66 -10.57
N SER A 446 -5.80 -8.34 -11.15
CA SER A 446 -6.62 -7.21 -10.73
C SER A 446 -8.03 -7.67 -10.48
N ARG A 447 -8.67 -7.05 -9.48
CA ARG A 447 -10.05 -7.34 -9.13
C ARG A 447 -10.88 -6.09 -9.30
N GLU A 448 -11.90 -6.19 -10.15
CA GLU A 448 -12.89 -5.14 -10.36
C GLU A 448 -14.29 -5.76 -10.27
N HIS A 449 -15.11 -5.28 -9.33
CA HIS A 449 -16.42 -5.88 -9.02
C HIS A 449 -16.30 -7.37 -8.62
N ARG A 450 -17.22 -8.19 -9.13
CA ARG A 450 -17.23 -9.66 -8.99
C ARG A 450 -16.31 -10.37 -9.99
N TYR A 451 -15.56 -9.61 -10.80
CA TYR A 451 -14.64 -10.14 -11.79
C TYR A 451 -13.20 -10.08 -11.29
N LEU A 452 -12.47 -11.15 -11.58
CA LEU A 452 -11.03 -11.20 -11.40
C LEU A 452 -10.39 -11.29 -12.79
N ALA A 453 -9.49 -10.38 -13.11
CA ALA A 453 -8.68 -10.47 -14.31
C ALA A 453 -7.26 -10.90 -13.93
N ALA A 454 -6.78 -11.97 -14.55
CA ALA A 454 -5.38 -12.37 -14.51
C ALA A 454 -4.78 -12.13 -15.88
N ALA A 455 -3.73 -11.33 -15.95
CA ALA A 455 -2.98 -11.10 -17.18
C ALA A 455 -1.58 -11.67 -17.05
N LEU A 456 -1.15 -12.31 -18.12
CA LEU A 456 0.19 -12.83 -18.26
C LEU A 456 0.84 -12.28 -19.51
N ALA A 457 1.86 -11.43 -19.32
CA ALA A 457 2.72 -10.98 -20.39
C ALA A 457 3.92 -11.90 -20.52
N TYR A 458 4.25 -12.31 -21.73
CA TYR A 458 5.41 -13.15 -22.02
C TYR A 458 6.02 -12.82 -23.38
N ARG A 459 7.31 -13.13 -23.52
CA ARG A 459 8.03 -13.07 -24.80
C ARG A 459 8.91 -14.30 -24.97
N ALA A 460 8.78 -14.99 -26.09
CA ALA A 460 9.52 -16.21 -26.39
C ALA A 460 10.93 -15.88 -26.90
N ASP A 461 11.79 -15.30 -26.04
CA ASP A 461 13.20 -15.03 -26.36
C ASP A 461 14.12 -15.64 -25.30
N LEU A 462 15.17 -16.34 -25.75
CA LEU A 462 16.16 -17.07 -24.95
C LEU A 462 17.38 -16.23 -24.56
N THR A 463 17.39 -14.93 -24.86
CA THR A 463 18.44 -14.00 -24.39
C THR A 463 18.10 -13.42 -23.01
N THR A 464 19.09 -13.33 -22.12
CA THR A 464 18.94 -12.78 -20.76
C THR A 464 18.95 -11.25 -20.78
N ASP A 465 17.95 -10.66 -21.43
CA ASP A 465 17.73 -9.21 -21.38
C ASP A 465 16.83 -8.86 -20.19
N SER A 466 17.44 -8.48 -19.07
CA SER A 466 16.73 -8.06 -17.86
C SER A 466 15.96 -6.74 -18.04
N SER A 467 16.20 -5.98 -19.11
CA SER A 467 15.51 -4.71 -19.39
C SER A 467 14.02 -4.89 -19.74
N VAL A 468 13.62 -6.11 -20.10
CA VAL A 468 12.25 -6.42 -20.54
C VAL A 468 11.32 -6.77 -19.36
N GLY A 469 11.86 -7.01 -18.17
CA GLY A 469 11.06 -7.26 -16.95
C GLY A 469 10.05 -6.14 -16.66
N PRO A 470 10.49 -4.87 -16.54
CA PRO A 470 9.59 -3.73 -16.37
C PRO A 470 8.57 -3.57 -17.50
N TRP A 471 8.94 -3.93 -18.73
CA TRP A 471 8.07 -3.90 -19.91
C TRP A 471 6.90 -4.86 -19.76
N LEU A 472 7.20 -6.13 -19.47
CA LEU A 472 6.22 -7.19 -19.27
C LEU A 472 5.33 -6.89 -18.07
N ALA A 473 5.90 -6.31 -17.01
CA ALA A 473 5.14 -5.87 -15.84
C ALA A 473 4.09 -4.82 -16.19
N ALA A 474 4.48 -3.77 -16.92
CA ALA A 474 3.57 -2.73 -17.38
C ALA A 474 2.48 -3.28 -18.32
N ALA A 475 2.85 -4.19 -19.24
CA ALA A 475 1.91 -4.83 -20.16
C ALA A 475 0.87 -5.70 -19.41
N ALA A 476 1.31 -6.57 -18.50
CA ALA A 476 0.43 -7.43 -17.71
C ALA A 476 -0.47 -6.59 -16.79
N SER A 477 0.09 -5.63 -16.06
CA SER A 477 -0.65 -4.76 -15.15
C SER A 477 -1.74 -3.99 -15.87
N ARG A 478 -1.41 -3.34 -16.99
CA ARG A 478 -2.39 -2.60 -17.77
C ARG A 478 -3.44 -3.52 -18.38
N ALA A 479 -3.08 -4.68 -18.90
CA ALA A 479 -4.05 -5.59 -19.52
C ALA A 479 -5.10 -6.10 -18.51
N ALA A 480 -4.67 -6.52 -17.32
CA ALA A 480 -5.58 -6.94 -16.25
C ALA A 480 -6.49 -5.79 -15.80
N THR A 481 -5.90 -4.62 -15.52
CA THR A 481 -6.62 -3.40 -15.13
C THR A 481 -7.32 -2.71 -16.30
N SER A 482 -7.36 -3.31 -17.49
CA SER A 482 -8.21 -2.89 -18.61
C SER A 482 -9.34 -3.88 -18.89
N ALA A 483 -9.34 -5.06 -18.28
CA ALA A 483 -10.42 -6.04 -18.37
C ALA A 483 -11.49 -5.84 -17.27
N GLY A 484 -12.77 -6.03 -17.63
CA GLY A 484 -13.91 -5.90 -16.75
C GLY A 484 -15.11 -5.20 -17.40
N PRO A 485 -16.17 -4.94 -16.62
CA PRO A 485 -17.48 -4.51 -17.14
C PRO A 485 -17.47 -3.10 -17.75
N ARG A 486 -16.45 -2.28 -17.49
CA ARG A 486 -16.29 -0.96 -18.11
C ARG A 486 -16.13 -1.00 -19.64
N ASN A 487 -15.81 -2.16 -20.21
CA ASN A 487 -15.73 -2.36 -21.65
C ASN A 487 -17.11 -2.63 -22.28
N HIS A 488 -18.14 -2.86 -21.46
CA HIS A 488 -19.50 -3.02 -21.93
C HIS A 488 -20.16 -1.66 -22.11
N HIS A 489 -20.56 -1.37 -23.35
CA HIS A 489 -21.21 -0.11 -23.72
C HIS A 489 -22.76 -0.20 -23.74
N GLY A 490 -23.34 -1.22 -23.09
CA GLY A 490 -24.79 -1.43 -23.05
C GLY A 490 -25.50 -0.55 -22.02
N VAL A 491 -26.03 0.57 -22.53
CA VAL A 491 -27.12 1.47 -22.05
C VAL A 491 -27.10 1.92 -20.59
#